data_AF-T0C336-F1
#
_entry.id   AF-T0C336-F1
#
_cell.length_a   1.000
_cell.length_b   1.000
_cell.length_c   1.000
_cell.angle_alpha   90.00
_cell.angle_beta   90.00
_cell.angle_gamma   90.00
#
_symmetry.space_group_name_H-M   'P 1'
#
loop_
_entity.id
_entity.type
_entity.pdbx_description
1 polymer ?
#
loop_
_entity_poly.entity_id
_entity_poly.type
_entity_poly.pdbx_seq_one_letter_code
_entity_poly.pdbx_strand_id
1 'polypeptide(L)'
;MKKIIISLLSLLLGKFIYAGPLISVNNDTCWYKEDQGRTKIASFNDQVSLNTNRDEVLGQVVQYLHEQKFVAEKIDMIHSYGLCGPRLSMAFRISYEKVDYCLRASIEKDHGLSFSGVGLAQDSKGACQSIASDKLIVSVDQANIVDLQKFLNEQGLRAKKVDKLSSKVYVLYFDVQRDEIKDIRKNVIDSGIANSAEFSTGQYHIADEFELLSISYFRK
;
A
#
# COMPACT_ATOMS: atom_id res chain seq x y z
N MET A 1 57.71 -29.73 32.09
CA MET A 1 57.14 -29.12 30.86
C MET A 1 56.87 -30.21 29.82
N LYS A 2 55.62 -30.69 29.72
CA LYS A 2 55.10 -31.42 28.55
C LYS A 2 53.65 -31.00 28.34
N LYS A 3 53.32 -30.78 27.07
CA LYS A 3 52.25 -29.92 26.53
C LYS A 3 50.85 -30.48 26.78
N ILE A 4 49.94 -29.60 27.18
CA ILE A 4 48.49 -29.82 27.19
C ILE A 4 48.04 -29.79 25.72
N ILE A 5 47.73 -30.95 25.15
CA ILE A 5 46.96 -31.06 23.91
C ILE A 5 45.56 -31.52 24.33
N ILE A 6 44.77 -30.57 24.83
CA ILE A 6 43.33 -30.79 25.00
C ILE A 6 42.72 -30.60 23.61
N SER A 7 42.47 -31.75 23.01
CA SER A 7 41.62 -32.02 21.86
C SER A 7 40.59 -30.92 21.56
N LEU A 8 40.89 -30.13 20.53
CA LEU A 8 39.99 -29.18 19.86
C LEU A 8 38.79 -29.88 19.16
N LEU A 9 38.60 -31.19 19.33
CA LEU A 9 37.59 -31.97 18.62
C LEU A 9 36.19 -31.90 19.24
N SER A 10 36.02 -31.20 20.37
CA SER A 10 34.75 -31.05 21.08
C SER A 10 33.94 -29.81 20.65
N LEU A 11 34.46 -28.96 19.75
CA LEU A 11 33.79 -27.74 19.28
C LEU A 11 33.01 -27.89 17.96
N LEU A 12 32.95 -29.08 17.36
CA LEU A 12 32.26 -29.31 16.08
C LEU A 12 30.83 -29.86 16.19
N LEU A 13 30.30 -30.05 17.40
CA LEU A 13 28.90 -30.45 17.64
C LEU A 13 27.96 -29.23 17.79
N GLY A 14 28.26 -28.16 17.07
CA GLY A 14 27.33 -27.04 16.89
C GLY A 14 26.06 -27.57 16.22
N LYS A 15 24.98 -27.62 17.00
CA LYS A 15 23.62 -28.05 16.60
C LYS A 15 23.29 -27.59 15.18
N PHE A 16 23.31 -28.52 14.23
CA PHE A 16 22.53 -28.36 13.01
C PHE A 16 21.06 -28.41 13.43
N ILE A 17 20.46 -27.23 13.63
CA ILE A 17 19.00 -27.11 13.71
C ILE A 17 18.51 -27.41 12.29
N TYR A 18 18.29 -28.70 12.02
CA TYR A 18 17.64 -29.15 10.81
C TYR A 18 16.16 -28.76 10.94
N ALA A 19 15.81 -27.59 10.42
CA ALA A 19 14.42 -27.27 10.17
C ALA A 19 13.94 -28.29 9.12
N GLY A 20 13.10 -29.25 9.54
CA GLY A 20 12.57 -30.27 8.64
C GLY A 20 11.89 -29.65 7.42
N PRO A 21 11.75 -30.39 6.31
CA PRO A 21 11.10 -29.88 5.12
C PRO A 21 9.67 -29.42 5.48
N LEU A 22 9.30 -28.21 5.06
CA LEU A 22 8.00 -27.61 5.29
C LEU A 22 6.92 -28.47 4.62
N ILE A 23 6.14 -29.20 5.43
CA ILE A 23 5.00 -29.99 4.98
C ILE A 23 3.79 -29.05 4.98
N SER A 24 3.50 -28.45 3.83
CA SER A 24 2.22 -27.78 3.47
C SER A 24 1.63 -26.85 4.54
N VAL A 25 1.85 -25.53 4.40
CA VAL A 25 1.16 -24.52 5.20
C VAL A 25 -0.09 -24.05 4.44
N ASN A 26 -1.20 -23.89 5.15
CA ASN A 26 -2.53 -23.59 4.60
C ASN A 26 -2.51 -22.30 3.74
N ASN A 27 -3.40 -22.24 2.73
CA ASN A 27 -3.42 -21.33 1.57
C ASN A 27 -3.47 -19.80 1.81
N ASP A 28 -3.14 -19.28 2.99
CA ASP A 28 -3.06 -17.84 3.31
C ASP A 28 -1.96 -17.55 4.34
N THR A 29 -0.81 -18.24 4.23
CA THR A 29 0.29 -18.03 5.16
C THR A 29 1.39 -17.14 4.58
N CYS A 30 1.63 -16.05 5.29
CA CYS A 30 2.86 -15.28 5.20
C CYS A 30 3.54 -15.31 6.55
N TRP A 31 4.85 -15.14 6.53
CA TRP A 31 5.62 -14.88 7.74
C TRP A 31 6.28 -13.52 7.61
N TYR A 32 6.50 -12.85 8.74
CA TYR A 32 7.35 -11.69 8.79
C TYR A 32 8.20 -11.67 10.06
N LYS A 33 9.32 -10.95 10.00
CA LYS A 33 10.19 -10.64 11.12
C LYS A 33 10.89 -9.32 10.89
N GLU A 34 10.98 -8.53 11.94
CA GLU A 34 11.84 -7.36 11.99
C GLU A 34 13.04 -7.67 12.88
N ASP A 35 14.24 -7.43 12.37
CA ASP A 35 15.49 -7.71 13.07
C ASP A 35 16.58 -6.76 12.58
N GLN A 36 17.33 -6.14 13.49
CA GLN A 36 18.47 -5.26 13.17
C GLN A 36 18.15 -4.17 12.12
N GLY A 37 16.96 -3.56 12.18
CA GLY A 37 16.55 -2.51 11.22
C GLY A 37 16.20 -3.03 9.81
N ARG A 38 16.01 -4.34 9.67
CA ARG A 38 15.55 -4.99 8.44
C ARG A 38 14.19 -5.65 8.66
N THR A 39 13.36 -5.61 7.62
CA THR A 39 12.14 -6.40 7.50
C THR A 39 12.39 -7.59 6.60
N LYS A 40 12.03 -8.78 7.08
CA LYS A 40 11.89 -9.99 6.28
C LYS A 40 10.42 -10.34 6.23
N ILE A 41 9.89 -10.54 5.03
CA ILE A 41 8.51 -10.94 4.79
C ILE A 41 8.51 -11.96 3.66
N ALA A 42 7.73 -13.03 3.77
CA ALA A 42 7.55 -13.96 2.67
C ALA A 42 6.15 -14.55 2.68
N SER A 43 5.65 -14.84 1.49
CA SER A 43 4.38 -15.51 1.26
C SER A 43 4.66 -16.85 0.60
N PHE A 44 4.05 -17.89 1.15
CA PHE A 44 4.24 -19.24 0.64
C PHE A 44 3.34 -19.51 -0.58
N ASN A 45 2.28 -18.71 -0.74
CA ASN A 45 1.31 -18.81 -1.84
C ASN A 45 1.87 -18.33 -3.17
N ASP A 46 2.49 -17.15 -3.17
CA ASP A 46 3.06 -16.53 -4.36
C ASP A 46 4.55 -16.85 -4.56
N GLN A 47 5.15 -17.55 -3.58
CA GLN A 47 6.57 -17.89 -3.53
C GLN A 47 7.47 -16.65 -3.62
N VAL A 48 7.01 -15.52 -3.08
CA VAL A 48 7.77 -14.27 -3.02
C VAL A 48 8.31 -14.07 -1.61
N SER A 49 9.54 -13.57 -1.53
CA SER A 49 10.13 -13.10 -0.29
C SER A 49 10.80 -11.75 -0.50
N LEU A 50 10.81 -10.94 0.54
CA LEU A 50 11.46 -9.64 0.58
C LEU A 50 12.27 -9.56 1.88
N ASN A 51 13.54 -9.22 1.75
CA ASN A 51 14.44 -8.95 2.88
C ASN A 51 15.04 -7.57 2.67
N THR A 52 14.44 -6.56 3.28
CA THR A 52 14.73 -5.18 2.96
C THR A 52 15.00 -4.34 4.19
N ASN A 53 15.46 -3.11 3.99
CA ASN A 53 15.62 -2.11 5.04
C ASN A 53 14.81 -0.85 4.68
N ARG A 54 14.74 0.08 5.64
CA ARG A 54 13.97 1.31 5.48
C ARG A 54 14.34 2.09 4.21
N ASP A 55 15.63 2.30 3.97
CA ASP A 55 16.09 3.19 2.91
C ASP A 55 15.85 2.57 1.52
N GLU A 56 15.95 1.24 1.40
CA GLU A 56 15.62 0.49 0.17
C GLU A 56 14.14 0.60 -0.21
N VAL A 57 13.23 0.52 0.77
CA VAL A 57 11.78 0.64 0.55
C VAL A 57 11.37 2.09 0.36
N LEU A 58 11.75 2.97 1.28
CA LEU A 58 11.35 4.37 1.25
C LEU A 58 11.94 5.11 0.05
N GLY A 59 13.12 4.70 -0.44
CA GLY A 59 13.66 5.23 -1.69
C GLY A 59 12.71 5.04 -2.87
N GLN A 60 12.15 3.83 -3.02
CA GLN A 60 11.18 3.52 -4.07
C GLN A 60 9.86 4.29 -3.87
N VAL A 61 9.36 4.36 -2.63
CA VAL A 61 8.13 5.09 -2.30
C VAL A 61 8.26 6.59 -2.58
N VAL A 62 9.35 7.22 -2.14
CA VAL A 62 9.59 8.65 -2.34
C VAL A 62 9.80 8.96 -3.82
N GLN A 63 10.52 8.10 -4.56
CA GLN A 63 10.65 8.25 -6.01
C GLN A 63 9.29 8.23 -6.69
N TYR A 64 8.44 7.25 -6.36
CA TYR A 64 7.10 7.16 -6.93
C TYR A 64 6.24 8.39 -6.59
N LEU A 65 6.27 8.84 -5.33
CA LEU A 65 5.56 10.04 -4.90
C LEU A 65 6.03 11.29 -5.65
N HIS A 66 7.33 11.41 -5.90
CA HIS A 66 7.89 12.51 -6.68
C HIS A 66 7.39 12.50 -8.14
N GLU A 67 7.30 11.32 -8.76
CA GLU A 67 6.71 11.16 -10.09
C GLU A 67 5.24 11.59 -10.12
N GLN A 68 4.50 11.32 -9.02
CA GLN A 68 3.13 11.78 -8.78
C GLN A 68 3.03 13.26 -8.32
N LYS A 69 4.13 14.03 -8.39
CA LYS A 69 4.20 15.46 -8.05
C LYS A 69 4.05 15.81 -6.57
N PHE A 70 4.26 14.85 -5.67
CA PHE A 70 4.38 15.13 -4.23
C PHE A 70 5.76 15.74 -3.93
N VAL A 71 5.79 16.68 -2.99
CA VAL A 71 7.01 17.34 -2.52
C VAL A 71 7.49 16.68 -1.24
N ALA A 72 8.73 16.17 -1.23
CA ALA A 72 9.24 15.35 -0.13
C ALA A 72 9.22 16.07 1.23
N GLU A 73 9.49 17.37 1.27
CA GLU A 73 9.51 18.18 2.50
C GLU A 73 8.14 18.35 3.15
N LYS A 74 7.07 18.03 2.43
CA LYS A 74 5.68 18.10 2.90
C LYS A 74 5.13 16.76 3.39
N ILE A 75 5.95 15.69 3.31
CA ILE A 75 5.61 14.39 3.89
C ILE A 75 5.93 14.42 5.38
N ASP A 76 4.88 14.31 6.19
CA ASP A 76 4.98 14.29 7.64
C ASP A 76 5.30 12.87 8.15
N MET A 77 4.80 11.85 7.46
CA MET A 77 4.84 10.47 7.92
C MET A 77 4.63 9.48 6.77
N ILE A 78 5.27 8.32 6.84
CA ILE A 78 4.96 7.14 6.04
C ILE A 78 4.90 5.94 7.00
N HIS A 79 3.69 5.46 7.32
CA HIS A 79 3.53 4.15 7.97
C HIS A 79 3.51 3.06 6.92
N SER A 80 4.29 2.01 7.16
CA SER A 80 4.39 0.86 6.27
C SER A 80 3.69 -0.34 6.89
N TYR A 81 2.94 -1.07 6.07
CA TYR A 81 2.21 -2.27 6.47
C TYR A 81 2.43 -3.39 5.46
N GLY A 82 2.59 -4.61 5.96
CA GLY A 82 2.49 -5.83 5.15
C GLY A 82 1.04 -6.28 5.08
N LEU A 83 0.60 -6.69 3.89
CA LEU A 83 -0.71 -7.26 3.63
C LEU A 83 -0.54 -8.71 3.17
N CYS A 84 -0.99 -9.64 4.00
CA CYS A 84 -0.92 -11.08 3.74
C CYS A 84 -2.31 -11.64 3.39
N GLY A 85 -2.57 -11.86 2.12
CA GLY A 85 -3.75 -12.59 1.65
C GLY A 85 -3.37 -13.55 0.53
N PRO A 86 -4.22 -13.70 -0.51
CA PRO A 86 -3.88 -14.54 -1.68
C PRO A 86 -2.56 -14.15 -2.37
N ARG A 87 -2.14 -12.88 -2.21
CA ARG A 87 -0.86 -12.36 -2.67
C ARG A 87 -0.26 -11.44 -1.60
N LEU A 88 1.06 -11.45 -1.49
CA LEU A 88 1.81 -10.54 -0.65
C LEU A 88 1.85 -9.15 -1.29
N SER A 89 1.46 -8.16 -0.50
CA SER A 89 1.55 -6.76 -0.90
C SER A 89 1.93 -5.89 0.29
N MET A 90 2.29 -4.64 -0.01
CA MET A 90 2.56 -3.62 0.98
C MET A 90 1.57 -2.48 0.81
N ALA A 91 1.22 -1.86 1.93
CA ALA A 91 0.49 -0.61 1.95
C ALA A 91 1.29 0.43 2.73
N PHE A 92 1.26 1.66 2.22
CA PHE A 92 1.91 2.81 2.80
C PHE A 92 0.86 3.86 3.08
N ARG A 93 0.66 4.19 4.35
CA ARG A 93 -0.14 5.35 4.75
C ARG A 93 0.78 6.56 4.84
N ILE A 94 0.53 7.55 4.00
CA ILE A 94 1.38 8.72 3.84
C ILE A 94 0.62 9.94 4.34
N SER A 95 1.11 10.57 5.39
CA SER A 95 0.55 11.85 5.84
C SER A 95 1.27 12.99 5.13
N TYR A 96 0.52 13.77 4.35
CA TYR A 96 1.04 14.86 3.52
C TYR A 96 0.11 16.07 3.64
N GLU A 97 0.65 17.20 4.11
CA GLU A 97 -0.12 18.43 4.34
C GLU A 97 -1.40 18.21 5.18
N LYS A 98 -1.32 17.36 6.22
CA LYS A 98 -2.45 16.95 7.08
C LYS A 98 -3.55 16.15 6.38
N VAL A 99 -3.27 15.58 5.22
CA VAL A 99 -4.14 14.65 4.51
C VAL A 99 -3.45 13.28 4.48
N ASP A 100 -4.17 12.24 4.87
CA ASP A 100 -3.66 10.88 4.82
C ASP A 100 -3.98 10.25 3.45
N TYR A 101 -2.92 9.80 2.78
CA TYR A 101 -2.96 9.08 1.52
C TYR A 101 -2.63 7.62 1.76
N CYS A 102 -3.07 6.78 0.83
CA CYS A 102 -2.74 5.37 0.78
C CYS A 102 -2.07 5.05 -0.55
N LEU A 103 -0.93 4.37 -0.47
CA LEU A 103 -0.22 3.83 -1.61
C LEU A 103 -0.11 2.31 -1.42
N ARG A 104 -0.55 1.53 -2.41
CA ARG A 104 -0.39 0.06 -2.40
C ARG A 104 0.64 -0.38 -3.42
N ALA A 105 1.46 -1.34 -3.02
CA ALA A 105 2.49 -1.95 -3.85
C ALA A 105 2.38 -3.49 -3.83
N SER A 106 2.52 -4.12 -4.99
CA SER A 106 2.80 -5.55 -5.08
C SER A 106 4.31 -5.77 -4.99
N ILE A 107 4.72 -6.88 -4.36
CA ILE A 107 6.12 -7.28 -4.31
C ILE A 107 6.45 -8.11 -5.56
N GLU A 108 7.41 -7.65 -6.35
CA GLU A 108 7.91 -8.34 -7.53
C GLU A 108 8.96 -9.40 -7.16
N LYS A 109 9.20 -10.35 -8.07
CA LYS A 109 10.12 -11.49 -7.83
C LYS A 109 11.57 -11.07 -7.60
N ASP A 110 11.97 -9.91 -8.11
CA ASP A 110 13.30 -9.31 -7.97
C ASP A 110 13.40 -8.37 -6.77
N HIS A 111 12.42 -8.42 -5.85
CA HIS A 111 12.31 -7.57 -4.66
C HIS A 111 11.95 -6.10 -4.96
N GLY A 112 11.57 -5.77 -6.20
CA GLY A 112 11.02 -4.47 -6.56
C GLY A 112 9.58 -4.26 -6.06
N LEU A 113 9.16 -3.00 -5.97
CA LEU A 113 7.78 -2.61 -5.68
C LEU A 113 7.07 -2.12 -6.93
N SER A 114 5.92 -2.72 -7.23
CA SER A 114 5.03 -2.30 -8.31
C SER A 114 3.82 -1.57 -7.74
N PHE A 115 3.74 -0.26 -7.99
CA PHE A 115 2.74 0.62 -7.38
C PHE A 115 1.44 0.71 -8.19
N SER A 116 0.31 0.67 -7.49
CA SER A 116 -1.03 0.66 -8.09
C SER A 116 -1.70 2.04 -8.20
N GLY A 117 -1.05 3.11 -7.75
CA GLY A 117 -1.63 4.45 -7.62
C GLY A 117 -1.60 5.00 -6.19
N VAL A 118 -1.70 6.31 -6.04
CA VAL A 118 -1.93 6.99 -4.76
C VAL A 118 -3.41 7.33 -4.64
N GLY A 119 -4.08 6.84 -3.60
CA GLY A 119 -5.44 7.25 -3.23
C GLY A 119 -5.49 7.90 -1.85
N LEU A 120 -6.66 8.33 -1.41
CA LEU A 120 -6.84 8.87 -0.06
C LEU A 120 -7.12 7.74 0.93
N ALA A 121 -6.56 7.85 2.13
CA ALA A 121 -6.93 7.00 3.25
C ALA A 121 -8.24 7.53 3.87
N GLN A 122 -9.17 6.63 4.18
CA GLN A 122 -10.44 7.00 4.81
C GLN A 122 -10.28 7.31 6.31
N ASP A 123 -9.33 6.66 6.96
CA ASP A 123 -9.00 6.85 8.36
C ASP A 123 -7.49 6.90 8.59
N SER A 124 -7.10 7.33 9.79
CA SER A 124 -5.71 7.42 10.22
C SER A 124 -5.22 6.12 10.88
N LYS A 125 -5.86 4.98 10.61
CA LYS A 125 -5.59 3.69 11.29
C LYS A 125 -5.37 2.54 10.31
N GLY A 126 -4.57 1.57 10.74
CA GLY A 126 -4.27 0.36 9.95
C GLY A 126 -3.62 0.64 8.59
N ALA A 127 -3.58 -0.40 7.75
CA ALA A 127 -2.89 -0.43 6.46
C ALA A 127 -3.67 0.25 5.33
N CYS A 128 -4.37 1.34 5.66
CA CYS A 128 -5.44 2.00 4.89
C CYS A 128 -6.81 1.32 5.09
N GLN A 129 -7.34 1.36 6.31
CA GLN A 129 -8.66 0.80 6.59
C GLN A 129 -9.79 1.66 6.00
N SER A 130 -10.89 0.97 5.69
CA SER A 130 -12.20 1.47 5.28
C SER A 130 -12.35 1.81 3.78
N ILE A 131 -13.20 0.99 3.13
CA ILE A 131 -13.58 1.02 1.72
C ILE A 131 -14.79 1.91 1.58
N ALA A 132 -14.73 2.88 0.68
CA ALA A 132 -15.91 3.57 0.21
C ALA A 132 -16.23 3.11 -1.22
N SER A 133 -16.96 2.01 -1.35
CA SER A 133 -17.44 1.49 -2.65
C SER A 133 -18.34 2.49 -3.37
N ASP A 134 -18.82 3.49 -2.64
CA ASP A 134 -19.65 4.58 -3.06
C ASP A 134 -18.85 5.86 -3.39
N LYS A 135 -17.51 5.88 -3.29
CA LYS A 135 -16.72 7.11 -3.48
C LYS A 135 -15.76 7.04 -4.65
N LEU A 136 -15.72 8.12 -5.42
CA LEU A 136 -14.73 8.37 -6.44
C LEU A 136 -14.01 9.69 -6.13
N ILE A 137 -12.69 9.64 -6.08
CA ILE A 137 -11.84 10.82 -5.92
C ILE A 137 -11.51 11.30 -7.32
N VAL A 138 -11.80 12.55 -7.63
CA VAL A 138 -11.50 13.13 -8.93
C VAL A 138 -10.58 14.33 -8.79
N SER A 139 -9.58 14.38 -9.66
CA SER A 139 -8.81 15.60 -9.89
C SER A 139 -9.46 16.34 -11.06
N VAL A 140 -9.99 17.52 -10.82
CA VAL A 140 -10.65 18.36 -11.82
C VAL A 140 -10.46 19.82 -11.45
N ASP A 141 -10.19 20.67 -12.44
CA ASP A 141 -10.08 22.11 -12.18
C ASP A 141 -11.40 22.65 -11.64
N GLN A 142 -11.33 23.58 -10.68
CA GLN A 142 -12.52 24.12 -10.02
C GLN A 142 -13.56 24.70 -10.99
N ALA A 143 -13.14 25.19 -12.16
CA ALA A 143 -14.05 25.67 -13.20
C ALA A 143 -14.92 24.55 -13.80
N ASN A 144 -14.41 23.31 -13.82
CA ASN A 144 -14.98 22.20 -14.58
C ASN A 144 -15.77 21.20 -13.70
N ILE A 145 -15.81 21.39 -12.37
CA ILE A 145 -16.55 20.49 -11.47
C ILE A 145 -18.06 20.48 -11.76
N VAL A 146 -18.62 21.64 -12.15
CA VAL A 146 -20.04 21.77 -12.50
C VAL A 146 -20.34 21.00 -13.79
N ASP A 147 -19.45 21.09 -14.77
CA ASP A 147 -19.58 20.37 -16.04
C ASP A 147 -19.46 18.85 -15.84
N LEU A 148 -18.53 18.42 -14.97
CA LEU A 148 -18.39 17.01 -14.60
C LEU A 148 -19.67 16.48 -13.93
N GLN A 149 -20.27 17.24 -13.01
CA GLN A 149 -21.54 16.85 -12.38
C GLN A 149 -22.68 16.78 -13.39
N LYS A 150 -22.74 17.72 -14.33
CA LYS A 150 -23.75 17.73 -15.39
C LYS A 150 -23.59 16.51 -16.30
N PHE A 151 -22.38 16.22 -16.76
CA PHE A 151 -22.05 15.03 -17.55
C PHE A 151 -22.49 13.75 -16.84
N LEU A 152 -22.12 13.60 -15.56
CA LEU A 152 -22.51 12.43 -14.77
C LEU A 152 -24.03 12.31 -14.61
N ASN A 153 -24.74 13.42 -14.42
CA ASN A 153 -26.20 13.42 -14.34
C ASN A 153 -26.86 13.00 -15.66
N GLU A 154 -26.33 13.45 -16.80
CA GLU A 154 -26.84 13.07 -18.14
C GLU A 154 -26.66 11.58 -18.42
N GLN A 155 -25.63 10.95 -17.83
CA GLN A 155 -25.41 9.50 -17.87
C GLN A 155 -26.21 8.71 -16.83
N GLY A 156 -27.03 9.37 -16.01
CA GLY A 156 -27.76 8.73 -14.90
C GLY A 156 -26.90 8.37 -13.69
N LEU A 157 -25.65 8.82 -13.65
CA LEU A 157 -24.64 8.51 -12.63
C LEU A 157 -24.54 9.64 -11.60
N ARG A 158 -25.66 10.07 -11.04
CA ARG A 158 -25.70 11.26 -10.17
C ARG A 158 -24.92 11.03 -8.87
N ALA A 159 -23.95 11.92 -8.61
CA ALA A 159 -23.32 11.99 -7.29
C ALA A 159 -24.33 12.53 -6.25
N LYS A 160 -24.53 11.79 -5.17
CA LYS A 160 -25.37 12.14 -4.01
C LYS A 160 -24.76 13.28 -3.19
N LYS A 161 -23.44 13.31 -3.10
CA LYS A 161 -22.67 14.33 -2.38
C LYS A 161 -21.37 14.60 -3.13
N VAL A 162 -20.89 15.83 -3.06
CA VAL A 162 -19.57 16.20 -3.57
C VAL A 162 -18.86 17.02 -2.50
N ASP A 163 -17.76 16.47 -1.97
CA ASP A 163 -16.90 17.16 -1.02
C ASP A 163 -15.69 17.74 -1.75
N LYS A 164 -15.39 19.01 -1.50
CA LYS A 164 -14.17 19.66 -2.00
C LYS A 164 -13.06 19.44 -0.99
N LEU A 165 -11.98 18.77 -1.40
CA LEU A 165 -10.79 18.57 -0.57
C LEU A 165 -9.73 19.64 -0.81
N SER A 166 -9.56 20.06 -2.06
CA SER A 166 -8.63 21.13 -2.43
C SER A 166 -9.15 21.91 -3.64
N SER A 167 -8.35 22.82 -4.19
CA SER A 167 -8.71 23.57 -5.41
C SER A 167 -8.87 22.69 -6.65
N LYS A 168 -8.34 21.45 -6.63
CA LYS A 168 -8.39 20.53 -7.76
C LYS A 168 -8.89 19.14 -7.40
N VAL A 169 -9.07 18.82 -6.12
CA VAL A 169 -9.45 17.46 -5.69
C VAL A 169 -10.83 17.49 -5.05
N TYR A 170 -11.70 16.61 -5.53
CA TYR A 170 -13.06 16.44 -5.08
C TYR A 170 -13.35 14.97 -4.80
N VAL A 171 -14.24 14.69 -3.85
CA VAL A 171 -14.77 13.35 -3.60
C VAL A 171 -16.23 13.34 -3.99
N LEU A 172 -16.59 12.54 -4.99
CA LEU A 172 -17.97 12.27 -5.35
C LEU A 172 -18.45 11.02 -4.64
N TYR A 173 -19.64 11.10 -4.07
CA TYR A 173 -20.31 9.99 -3.38
C TYR A 173 -21.50 9.55 -4.23
N PHE A 174 -21.69 8.26 -4.42
CA PHE A 174 -22.71 7.64 -5.26
C PHE A 174 -23.58 6.69 -4.44
N ASP A 175 -24.68 6.23 -5.01
CA ASP A 175 -25.51 5.18 -4.43
C ASP A 175 -25.46 3.97 -5.37
N VAL A 176 -24.37 3.22 -5.30
CA VAL A 176 -24.01 2.19 -6.28
C VAL A 176 -23.43 0.95 -5.63
N GLN A 177 -23.57 -0.18 -6.32
CA GLN A 177 -22.93 -1.43 -5.89
C GLN A 177 -21.43 -1.43 -6.23
N ARG A 178 -20.66 -2.30 -5.56
CA ARG A 178 -19.19 -2.29 -5.55
C ARG A 178 -18.54 -2.27 -6.94
N ASP A 179 -19.14 -2.89 -7.94
CA ASP A 179 -18.55 -2.97 -9.29
C ASP A 179 -18.99 -1.84 -10.22
N GLU A 180 -20.16 -1.24 -10.01
CA GLU A 180 -20.70 -0.13 -10.81
C GLU A 180 -19.82 1.13 -10.70
N ILE A 181 -19.14 1.33 -9.56
CA ILE A 181 -18.20 2.44 -9.38
C ILE A 181 -17.05 2.39 -10.40
N LYS A 182 -16.70 1.21 -10.94
CA LYS A 182 -15.66 1.06 -11.97
C LYS A 182 -16.09 1.65 -13.30
N ASP A 183 -17.36 1.47 -13.66
CA ASP A 183 -17.93 2.05 -14.88
C ASP A 183 -18.04 3.56 -14.75
N ILE A 184 -18.40 4.06 -13.56
CA ILE A 184 -18.40 5.50 -13.26
C ILE A 184 -16.98 6.07 -13.43
N ARG A 185 -15.96 5.45 -12.83
CA ARG A 185 -14.57 5.87 -12.99
C ARG A 185 -14.18 5.95 -14.46
N LYS A 186 -14.49 4.92 -15.23
CA LYS A 186 -14.20 4.87 -16.66
C LYS A 186 -14.86 6.04 -17.40
N ASN A 187 -16.15 6.28 -17.17
CA ASN A 187 -16.87 7.39 -17.79
C ASN A 187 -16.28 8.76 -17.42
N VAL A 188 -15.83 8.94 -16.17
CA VAL A 188 -15.17 10.18 -15.75
C VAL A 188 -13.84 10.39 -16.48
N ILE A 189 -13.01 9.36 -16.62
CA ILE A 189 -11.75 9.44 -17.37
C ILE A 189 -12.02 9.69 -18.86
N ASP A 190 -12.93 8.93 -19.46
CA ASP A 190 -13.25 8.98 -20.88
C ASP A 190 -13.89 10.33 -21.28
N SER A 191 -14.51 11.04 -20.32
CA SER A 191 -15.06 12.38 -20.55
C SER A 191 -13.99 13.44 -20.87
N GLY A 192 -12.74 13.23 -20.44
CA GLY A 192 -11.67 14.23 -20.52
C GLY A 192 -11.87 15.48 -19.66
N ILE A 193 -12.95 15.57 -18.88
CA ILE A 193 -13.26 16.71 -18.00
C ILE A 193 -12.39 16.67 -16.74
N ALA A 194 -12.20 15.47 -16.19
CA ALA A 194 -11.33 15.24 -15.05
C ALA A 194 -9.91 14.89 -15.51
N ASN A 195 -8.91 15.43 -14.80
CA ASN A 195 -7.50 15.11 -14.99
C ASN A 195 -7.19 13.67 -14.55
N SER A 196 -7.85 13.21 -13.48
CA SER A 196 -7.77 11.84 -12.99
C SER A 196 -9.00 11.48 -12.17
N ALA A 197 -9.24 10.18 -12.04
CA ALA A 197 -10.29 9.62 -11.20
C ALA A 197 -9.77 8.33 -10.57
N GLU A 198 -9.79 8.27 -9.25
CA GLU A 198 -9.27 7.15 -8.47
C GLU A 198 -10.32 6.66 -7.49
N PHE A 199 -10.36 5.35 -7.27
CA PHE A 199 -11.13 4.79 -6.17
C PHE A 199 -10.50 5.20 -4.84
N SER A 200 -11.29 5.21 -3.75
CA SER A 200 -10.66 5.08 -2.43
C SER A 200 -9.93 3.74 -2.38
N THR A 201 -8.68 3.71 -1.95
CA THR A 201 -7.90 2.47 -1.85
C THR A 201 -8.59 1.41 -0.98
N GLY A 202 -8.54 0.13 -1.37
CA GLY A 202 -9.01 -0.97 -0.51
C GLY A 202 -9.99 -2.00 -1.10
N GLN A 203 -10.22 -2.03 -2.43
CA GLN A 203 -11.27 -2.83 -3.06
C GLN A 203 -11.28 -4.36 -2.79
N TYR A 204 -10.29 -4.94 -2.11
CA TYR A 204 -10.34 -6.33 -1.62
C TYR A 204 -9.59 -6.42 -0.27
N HIS A 205 -10.31 -6.57 0.85
CA HIS A 205 -9.75 -6.97 2.14
C HIS A 205 -10.11 -8.44 2.39
N ILE A 206 -9.20 -9.33 2.00
CA ILE A 206 -9.13 -10.73 2.46
C ILE A 206 -7.66 -10.98 2.79
N ALA A 207 -7.10 -10.17 3.69
CA ALA A 207 -5.68 -10.24 4.02
C ALA A 207 -5.45 -9.78 5.47
N ASP A 208 -4.64 -10.54 6.20
CA ASP A 208 -4.09 -10.13 7.49
C ASP A 208 -3.15 -8.94 7.27
N GLU A 209 -3.25 -7.92 8.13
CA GLU A 209 -2.36 -6.76 8.12
C GLU A 209 -1.41 -6.77 9.31
N PHE A 210 -0.17 -6.33 9.09
CA PHE A 210 0.80 -6.12 10.16
C PHE A 210 1.66 -4.89 9.89
N GLU A 211 1.91 -4.13 10.94
CA GLU A 211 2.71 -2.91 10.88
C GLU A 211 4.21 -3.24 10.79
N LEU A 212 4.91 -2.51 9.92
CA LEU A 212 6.34 -2.68 9.65
C LEU A 212 7.09 -1.44 10.13
N LEU A 213 7.36 -1.40 11.43
CA LEU A 213 7.95 -0.24 12.10
C LEU A 213 9.38 0.02 11.63
N SER A 214 10.15 -1.03 11.32
CA SER A 214 11.56 -0.90 10.91
C SER A 214 11.75 -0.22 9.56
N ILE A 215 10.68 -0.10 8.76
CA ILE A 215 10.68 0.60 7.46
C ILE A 215 9.69 1.77 7.39
N SER A 216 9.16 2.21 8.53
CA SER A 216 8.30 3.40 8.60
C SER A 216 9.11 4.69 8.79
N TYR A 217 8.57 5.82 8.35
CA TYR A 217 9.15 7.16 8.50
C TYR A 217 8.24 8.07 9.30
N PHE A 218 8.86 8.80 10.23
CA PHE A 218 8.20 9.78 11.07
C PHE A 218 9.07 11.02 11.12
N ARG A 219 8.54 12.15 10.65
CA ARG A 219 9.19 13.43 10.85
C ARG A 219 9.19 13.75 12.35
N LYS A 220 10.36 14.07 12.89
CA LYS A 220 10.52 14.50 14.29
C LYS A 220 10.01 15.92 14.48
#